data_AF-A0A9N8HD57-F1
#
_entry.id   AF-A0A9N8HD57-F1
#
_cell.length_a   1.000
_cell.length_b   1.000
_cell.length_c   1.000
_cell.angle_alpha   90.00
_cell.angle_beta   90.00
_cell.angle_gamma   90.00
#
_symmetry.space_group_name_H-M   'P 1'
#
loop_
_entity.id
_entity.type
_entity.pdbx_description
1 polymer ?
#
loop_
_entity_poly.entity_id
_entity_poly.type
_entity_poly.pdbx_seq_one_letter_code
_entity_poly.pdbx_strand_id
1 'polypeptide(L)'
;MQNESFFKLLREPPYFLLHDQTMRLSPHVLRPWLYFDTQFFPYSPPAGLQRPKRKLILTDLAWNHPDQTWALSKFPRSLRMRELLQAYIDHPDFDPTFSWTRHLQRKVDIDPSVEYVVLLDIETCFEINYPKYGANLPTSSDPLGGRLLDAAGDHPCFHFGSCKDYIKRVLQAPLFQQHNNTTSTLVYIDCKSDGPETRVRKELFNSTTQLSVVSLDADIDQLVADADMGLPPPTVKPIILTNPAREAIRNSCQAESHRPYFLTFVGSGGRGPRKELFKLHNGNDVILMEAHEFREQTNETFASLLQKSVFAATPRGDNRYSYRFTEVLSAGGIPVVHSDGWVLPFNPKLVDWTKCAVVIPEARFNETLDILHRIPRNKRCQMRRYCYEIYQNYMVNAEANIAGILDTLDALHGTK
;
A
#
# COMPACT_ATOMS: atom_id res chain seq x y z
N MET A 1 -8.81 -23.38 34.44
CA MET A 1 -8.42 -21.97 34.46
C MET A 1 -9.14 -21.29 33.31
N GLN A 2 -10.19 -20.53 33.64
CA GLN A 2 -10.98 -19.78 32.67
C GLN A 2 -10.11 -18.67 32.07
N ASN A 3 -10.03 -18.67 30.75
CA ASN A 3 -9.38 -17.65 29.94
C ASN A 3 -10.33 -16.43 29.89
N GLU A 4 -10.50 -15.72 31.00
CA GLU A 4 -11.15 -14.42 30.97
C GLU A 4 -10.24 -13.47 30.21
N SER A 5 -10.73 -12.85 29.13
CA SER A 5 -9.96 -11.84 28.39
C SER A 5 -9.56 -10.75 29.39
N PHE A 6 -8.25 -10.62 29.66
CA PHE A 6 -7.69 -9.66 30.61
C PHE A 6 -8.12 -8.20 30.32
N PHE A 7 -8.53 -7.93 29.09
CA PHE A 7 -9.16 -6.68 28.68
C PHE A 7 -10.64 -6.93 28.37
N LYS A 8 -11.55 -6.33 29.16
CA LYS A 8 -12.98 -6.24 28.79
C LYS A 8 -13.14 -5.25 27.64
N LEU A 9 -12.77 -5.66 26.42
CA LEU A 9 -13.01 -4.92 25.17
C LEU A 9 -14.51 -4.70 24.87
N LEU A 10 -15.40 -5.34 25.65
CA LEU A 10 -16.86 -5.28 25.52
C LEU A 10 -17.55 -4.28 26.46
N ARG A 11 -16.82 -3.62 27.38
CA ARG A 11 -17.35 -2.43 28.07
C ARG A 11 -17.00 -1.23 27.22
N GLU A 12 -17.95 -0.29 27.03
CA GLU A 12 -17.60 1.01 26.47
C GLU A 12 -16.50 1.62 27.34
N PRO A 13 -15.27 1.76 26.79
CA PRO A 13 -14.20 2.36 27.55
C PRO A 13 -14.53 3.84 27.71
N PRO A 14 -14.26 4.45 28.87
CA PRO A 14 -14.57 5.85 29.06
C PRO A 14 -13.76 6.77 28.10
N TYR A 15 -12.65 6.26 27.51
CA TYR A 15 -11.77 6.99 26.59
C TYR A 15 -11.02 6.01 25.63
N PHE A 16 -10.42 6.49 24.53
CA PHE A 16 -10.80 6.14 23.13
C PHE A 16 -10.44 4.68 22.76
N LEU A 17 -11.28 4.01 21.96
CA LEU A 17 -11.05 2.72 21.29
C LEU A 17 -11.96 2.68 20.05
N LEU A 18 -11.65 3.49 19.04
CA LEU A 18 -12.32 3.60 17.73
C LEU A 18 -13.80 4.02 17.77
N HIS A 19 -14.13 5.15 17.12
CA HIS A 19 -15.52 5.61 16.94
C HIS A 19 -16.22 4.88 15.79
N ASP A 20 -15.46 4.46 14.79
CA ASP A 20 -15.98 3.70 13.66
C ASP A 20 -16.25 2.24 14.07
N GLN A 21 -17.53 1.86 14.15
CA GLN A 21 -17.98 0.53 14.59
C GLN A 21 -17.59 -0.62 13.65
N THR A 22 -17.11 -0.27 12.46
CA THR A 22 -16.70 -1.18 11.40
C THR A 22 -15.23 -1.55 11.51
N MET A 23 -14.47 -0.78 12.29
CA MET A 23 -13.10 -1.06 12.68
C MET A 23 -13.09 -1.67 14.07
N ARG A 24 -12.40 -2.79 14.24
CA ARG A 24 -12.36 -3.48 15.53
C ARG A 24 -10.94 -3.87 15.83
N LEU A 25 -10.55 -3.76 17.09
CA LEU A 25 -9.27 -4.28 17.54
C LEU A 25 -9.32 -5.80 17.49
N SER A 26 -8.38 -6.42 16.78
CA SER A 26 -8.23 -7.87 16.82
C SER A 26 -7.95 -8.34 18.25
N PRO A 27 -8.69 -9.34 18.77
CA PRO A 27 -8.43 -9.94 20.08
C PRO A 27 -7.18 -10.83 20.07
N HIS A 28 -6.59 -11.09 18.90
CA HIS A 28 -5.41 -11.94 18.73
C HIS A 28 -4.10 -11.16 18.72
N VAL A 29 -4.17 -9.83 18.79
CA VAL A 29 -2.99 -8.96 18.78
C VAL A 29 -2.68 -8.53 20.21
N LEU A 30 -1.48 -8.85 20.69
CA LEU A 30 -0.96 -8.28 21.94
C LEU A 30 -0.79 -6.77 21.77
N ARG A 31 -1.28 -5.99 22.72
CA ARG A 31 -1.23 -4.52 22.70
C ARG A 31 -0.34 -4.00 23.83
N PRO A 32 0.98 -3.88 23.63
CA PRO A 32 1.88 -3.44 24.69
C PRO A 32 1.49 -2.07 25.26
N TRP A 33 1.06 -1.13 24.41
CA TRP A 33 0.68 0.22 24.82
C TRP A 33 -0.41 0.26 25.89
N LEU A 34 -1.35 -0.70 25.90
CA LEU A 34 -2.37 -0.79 26.94
C LEU A 34 -1.76 -1.03 28.34
N TYR A 35 -0.61 -1.71 28.43
CA TYR A 35 0.05 -1.97 29.72
C TYR A 35 0.90 -0.79 30.22
N PHE A 36 1.26 0.13 29.33
CA PHE A 36 2.06 1.31 29.67
C PHE A 36 1.20 2.57 29.80
N ASP A 37 -0.11 2.45 29.58
CA ASP A 37 -1.09 3.49 29.85
C ASP A 37 -1.66 3.33 31.26
N THR A 38 -0.96 3.95 32.22
CA THR A 38 -1.34 3.91 33.64
C THR A 38 -2.64 4.63 33.94
N GLN A 39 -3.21 5.38 33.00
CA GLN A 39 -4.49 6.08 33.17
C GLN A 39 -5.68 5.13 32.97
N PHE A 40 -5.55 4.14 32.08
CA PHE A 40 -6.66 3.23 31.76
C PHE A 40 -6.49 1.82 32.33
N PHE A 41 -5.25 1.36 32.45
CA PHE A 41 -4.95 0.00 32.90
C PHE A 41 -3.94 0.09 34.04
N PRO A 42 -4.39 0.10 35.31
CA PRO A 42 -3.50 0.23 36.47
C PRO A 42 -2.72 -1.07 36.76
N TYR A 43 -2.51 -1.91 35.75
CA TYR A 43 -1.84 -3.19 35.86
C TYR A 43 -0.37 -3.03 35.50
N SER A 44 0.50 -3.66 36.29
CA SER A 44 1.90 -3.78 35.91
C SER A 44 2.04 -4.57 34.61
N PRO A 45 2.91 -4.14 33.68
CA PRO A 45 3.23 -4.93 32.49
C PRO A 45 3.65 -6.35 32.86
N PRO A 46 3.29 -7.37 32.05
CA PRO A 46 3.82 -8.71 32.18
C PRO A 46 5.36 -8.71 32.24
N ALA A 47 5.94 -9.61 33.04
CA ALA A 47 7.39 -9.72 33.15
C ALA A 47 8.04 -9.94 31.78
N GLY A 48 9.03 -9.10 31.44
CA GLY A 48 9.73 -9.14 30.16
C GLY A 48 9.04 -8.37 29.02
N LEU A 49 7.84 -7.82 29.22
CA LEU A 49 7.22 -6.95 28.23
C LEU A 49 7.98 -5.62 28.17
N GLN A 50 8.57 -5.32 27.01
CA GLN A 50 9.23 -4.05 26.77
C GLN A 50 8.23 -3.02 26.25
N ARG A 51 8.42 -1.77 26.67
CA ARG A 51 7.67 -0.64 26.12
C ARG A 51 8.07 -0.44 24.65
N PRO A 52 7.12 -0.39 23.70
CA PRO A 52 7.45 -0.12 22.31
C PRO A 52 8.12 1.25 22.16
N LYS A 53 9.07 1.34 21.23
CA LYS A 53 9.71 2.61 20.86
C LYS A 53 8.87 3.42 19.88
N ARG A 54 8.04 2.74 19.09
CA ARG A 54 7.14 3.32 18.11
C ARG A 54 5.69 3.19 18.57
N LYS A 55 4.93 4.26 18.38
CA LYS A 55 3.49 4.34 18.64
C LYS A 55 2.77 4.67 17.34
N LEU A 56 1.91 3.77 16.89
CA LEU A 56 1.02 4.03 15.76
C LEU A 56 -0.29 4.62 16.27
N ILE A 57 -0.70 5.73 15.66
CA ILE A 57 -1.90 6.49 16.01
C ILE A 57 -2.74 6.68 14.74
N LEU A 58 -4.05 6.74 14.93
CA LEU A 58 -5.02 7.09 13.90
C LEU A 58 -5.67 8.42 14.25
N THR A 59 -5.83 9.32 13.28
CA THR A 59 -6.61 10.55 13.49
C THR A 59 -8.10 10.25 13.66
N ASP A 60 -8.88 11.23 14.13
CA ASP A 60 -10.34 11.14 14.29
C ASP A 60 -11.03 12.27 13.51
N LEU A 61 -10.52 12.59 12.31
CA LEU A 61 -10.96 13.73 11.50
C LEU A 61 -12.01 13.37 10.44
N ALA A 62 -12.18 12.07 10.14
CA ALA A 62 -13.04 11.60 9.06
C ALA A 62 -13.75 10.28 9.41
N TRP A 63 -13.27 9.10 9.01
CA TRP A 63 -14.02 7.86 9.26
C TRP A 63 -14.21 7.58 10.74
N ASN A 64 -13.17 7.88 11.51
CA ASN A 64 -13.13 7.68 12.94
C ASN A 64 -13.60 8.94 13.70
N HIS A 65 -14.31 9.84 13.03
CA HIS A 65 -14.80 11.08 13.64
C HIS A 65 -15.84 10.79 14.75
N PRO A 66 -15.86 11.58 15.85
CA PRO A 66 -16.81 11.36 16.95
C PRO A 66 -18.29 11.45 16.53
N ASP A 67 -18.61 12.33 15.58
CA ASP A 67 -19.91 12.35 14.91
C ASP A 67 -19.92 11.32 13.77
N GLN A 68 -20.43 10.12 14.07
CA GLN A 68 -20.51 9.01 13.12
C GLN A 68 -21.56 9.24 12.03
N THR A 69 -22.63 9.99 12.29
CA THR A 69 -23.63 10.32 11.25
C THR A 69 -22.99 11.19 10.17
N TRP A 70 -22.18 12.17 10.57
CA TRP A 70 -21.40 12.98 9.64
C TRP A 70 -20.30 12.16 8.95
N ALA A 71 -19.54 11.34 9.69
CA ALA A 71 -18.48 10.50 9.14
C ALA A 71 -18.98 9.57 8.03
N LEU A 72 -20.11 8.88 8.27
CA LEU A 72 -20.70 7.92 7.34
C LEU A 72 -21.24 8.60 6.08
N SER A 73 -21.70 9.85 6.18
CA SER A 73 -22.27 10.59 5.06
C SER A 73 -21.24 11.37 4.24
N LYS A 74 -20.14 11.83 4.84
CA LYS A 74 -19.16 12.70 4.16
C LYS A 74 -17.90 12.00 3.69
N PHE A 75 -17.52 10.89 4.32
CA PHE A 75 -16.28 10.17 3.99
C PHE A 75 -16.59 8.75 3.54
N PRO A 76 -16.72 8.51 2.23
CA PRO A 76 -16.74 7.16 1.70
C PRO A 76 -15.40 6.49 2.01
N ARG A 77 -15.40 5.17 1.99
CA ARG A 77 -14.18 4.37 2.15
C ARG A 77 -14.23 3.23 1.16
N SER A 78 -13.13 2.99 0.46
CA SER A 78 -12.97 1.75 -0.31
C SER A 78 -12.82 0.54 0.62
N LEU A 79 -13.30 -0.63 0.20
CA LEU A 79 -12.97 -1.93 0.76
C LEU A 79 -11.47 -2.09 0.93
N ARG A 80 -10.68 -1.64 -0.07
CA ARG A 80 -9.23 -1.71 0.03
C ARG A 80 -8.68 -0.87 1.17
N MET A 81 -9.13 0.38 1.30
CA MET A 81 -8.68 1.20 2.42
C MET A 81 -9.15 0.61 3.75
N ARG A 82 -10.35 0.01 3.81
CA ARG A 82 -10.79 -0.72 5.01
C ARG A 82 -9.79 -1.80 5.42
N GLU A 83 -9.26 -2.57 4.47
CA GLU A 83 -8.23 -3.58 4.75
C GLU A 83 -6.91 -2.96 5.23
N LEU A 84 -6.42 -1.91 4.56
CA LEU A 84 -5.17 -1.23 4.96
C LEU A 84 -5.29 -0.61 6.35
N LEU A 85 -6.43 0.01 6.65
CA LEU A 85 -6.69 0.61 7.94
C LEU A 85 -6.87 -0.45 9.02
N GLN A 86 -7.57 -1.55 8.74
CA GLN A 86 -7.67 -2.69 9.65
C GLN A 86 -6.28 -3.27 9.96
N ALA A 87 -5.43 -3.45 8.94
CA ALA A 87 -4.05 -3.89 9.11
C ALA A 87 -3.22 -2.91 9.95
N TYR A 88 -3.40 -1.60 9.77
CA TYR A 88 -2.71 -0.58 10.56
C TYR A 88 -3.12 -0.65 12.04
N ILE A 89 -4.42 -0.75 12.32
CA ILE A 89 -4.90 -0.88 13.70
C ILE A 89 -4.62 -2.25 14.30
N ASP A 90 -4.40 -3.31 13.52
CA ASP A 90 -4.02 -4.64 14.01
C ASP A 90 -2.52 -4.81 14.21
N HIS A 91 -1.72 -3.78 13.91
CA HIS A 91 -0.30 -3.81 14.23
C HIS A 91 -0.06 -3.70 15.76
N PRO A 92 0.88 -4.47 16.35
CA PRO A 92 1.14 -4.44 17.80
C PRO A 92 1.50 -3.05 18.37
N ASP A 93 2.18 -2.21 17.57
CA ASP A 93 2.55 -0.84 17.95
C ASP A 93 1.37 0.15 17.95
N PHE A 94 0.18 -0.25 17.49
CA PHE A 94 -0.99 0.62 17.52
C PHE A 94 -1.46 0.84 18.96
N ASP A 95 -1.53 2.11 19.34
CA ASP A 95 -2.04 2.55 20.62
C ASP A 95 -3.50 3.00 20.45
N PRO A 96 -4.47 2.15 20.86
CA PRO A 96 -5.85 2.46 20.61
C PRO A 96 -6.40 3.48 21.61
N THR A 97 -5.69 3.83 22.70
CA THR A 97 -6.15 4.80 23.70
C THR A 97 -5.90 6.26 23.27
N PHE A 98 -5.07 6.47 22.24
CA PHE A 98 -4.70 7.79 21.76
C PHE A 98 -5.84 8.42 20.93
N SER A 99 -6.47 9.47 21.46
CA SER A 99 -7.47 10.28 20.72
C SER A 99 -6.86 11.58 20.21
N TRP A 100 -6.91 11.76 18.88
CA TRP A 100 -6.36 12.93 18.20
C TRP A 100 -7.06 14.24 18.61
N THR A 101 -8.39 14.28 18.59
CA THR A 101 -9.16 15.47 18.97
C THR A 101 -8.94 15.87 20.42
N ARG A 102 -8.81 14.91 21.34
CA ARG A 102 -8.50 15.21 22.75
C ARG A 102 -7.07 15.70 22.95
N HIS A 103 -6.13 15.16 22.19
CA HIS A 103 -4.75 15.62 22.21
C HIS A 103 -4.63 17.08 21.75
N LEU A 104 -5.38 17.47 20.70
CA LEU A 104 -5.49 18.85 20.23
C LEU A 104 -6.06 19.81 21.29
N GLN A 105 -6.88 19.31 22.23
CA GLN A 105 -7.47 20.07 23.34
C GLN A 105 -6.53 20.18 24.58
N ARG A 106 -5.24 19.81 24.45
CA ARG A 106 -4.16 19.96 25.46
C ARG A 106 -4.36 19.19 26.78
N LYS A 107 -4.79 17.93 26.72
CA LYS A 107 -5.00 17.08 27.92
C LYS A 107 -4.15 15.81 28.00
N VAL A 108 -3.08 15.67 27.22
CA VAL A 108 -2.20 14.47 27.26
C VAL A 108 -0.74 14.87 27.03
N ASP A 109 0.16 14.35 27.87
CA ASP A 109 1.61 14.56 27.73
C ASP A 109 2.17 13.82 26.51
N ILE A 110 2.99 14.50 25.72
CA ILE A 110 3.74 13.90 24.60
C ILE A 110 5.05 13.35 25.17
N ASP A 111 5.35 12.08 24.90
CA ASP A 111 6.58 11.44 25.35
C ASP A 111 7.68 11.62 24.31
N PRO A 112 8.74 12.40 24.59
CA PRO A 112 9.82 12.63 23.63
C PRO A 112 10.66 11.38 23.31
N SER A 113 10.58 10.33 24.11
CA SER A 113 11.31 9.08 23.86
C SER A 113 10.61 8.15 22.85
N VAL A 114 9.40 8.52 22.40
CA VAL A 114 8.56 7.70 21.53
C VAL A 114 8.56 8.28 20.12
N GLU A 115 8.73 7.41 19.13
CA GLU A 115 8.46 7.73 17.73
C GLU A 115 6.97 7.58 17.45
N TYR A 116 6.36 8.61 16.87
CA TYR A 116 4.95 8.63 16.53
C TYR A 116 4.75 8.51 15.03
N VAL A 117 4.00 7.49 14.61
CA VAL A 117 3.49 7.38 13.24
C VAL A 117 2.00 7.62 13.30
N VAL A 118 1.53 8.63 12.58
CA VAL A 118 0.15 9.09 12.58
C VAL A 118 -0.44 8.81 11.21
N LEU A 119 -1.38 7.88 11.11
CA LEU A 119 -2.13 7.66 9.89
C LEU A 119 -3.28 8.67 9.83
N LEU A 120 -3.36 9.42 8.74
CA LEU A 120 -4.54 10.23 8.47
C LEU A 120 -5.71 9.31 8.15
N ASP A 121 -6.82 9.42 8.89
CA ASP A 121 -8.05 8.64 8.71
C ASP A 121 -8.87 9.08 7.48
N ILE A 122 -8.17 9.44 6.40
CA ILE A 122 -8.69 9.89 5.11
C ILE A 122 -7.82 9.29 3.98
N GLU A 123 -8.47 8.92 2.87
CA GLU A 123 -7.85 8.39 1.64
C GLU A 123 -8.44 9.06 0.40
N THR A 124 -7.82 8.80 -0.75
CA THR A 124 -8.31 9.19 -2.10
C THR A 124 -8.42 7.99 -3.06
N CYS A 125 -8.42 6.78 -2.52
CA CYS A 125 -8.56 5.48 -3.15
C CYS A 125 -10.01 5.14 -3.53
N PHE A 126 -10.28 5.16 -4.84
CA PHE A 126 -11.60 4.79 -5.38
C PHE A 126 -11.73 3.30 -5.64
N GLU A 127 -12.88 2.67 -5.37
CA GLU A 127 -13.13 1.26 -5.73
C GLU A 127 -12.87 0.93 -7.21
N ILE A 128 -13.09 1.90 -8.11
CA ILE A 128 -12.77 1.73 -9.54
C ILE A 128 -11.26 1.55 -9.79
N ASN A 129 -10.42 2.06 -8.90
CA ASN A 129 -8.98 1.84 -8.86
C ASN A 129 -8.63 0.49 -8.21
N TYR A 130 -9.60 -0.33 -7.82
CA TYR A 130 -9.45 -1.68 -7.24
C TYR A 130 -10.51 -2.66 -7.78
N PRO A 131 -10.67 -2.78 -9.12
CA PRO A 131 -11.79 -3.53 -9.69
C PRO A 131 -11.63 -5.03 -9.42
N LYS A 132 -12.73 -5.67 -9.02
CA LYS A 132 -12.90 -7.09 -9.30
C LYS A 132 -13.07 -7.23 -10.82
N TYR A 133 -12.16 -7.93 -11.51
CA TYR A 133 -12.27 -8.13 -12.97
C TYR A 133 -13.69 -8.55 -13.37
N GLY A 134 -14.36 -7.72 -14.19
CA GLY A 134 -15.73 -7.96 -14.66
C GLY A 134 -16.85 -7.36 -13.79
N ALA A 135 -16.54 -6.59 -12.75
CA ALA A 135 -17.52 -5.85 -11.95
C ALA A 135 -17.39 -4.35 -12.17
N ASN A 136 -18.51 -3.68 -12.46
CA ASN A 136 -18.60 -2.22 -12.47
C ASN A 136 -18.92 -1.75 -11.05
N LEU A 137 -17.93 -1.26 -10.32
CA LEU A 137 -18.15 -0.52 -9.08
C LEU A 137 -17.91 0.97 -9.37
N PRO A 138 -18.97 1.78 -9.51
CA PRO A 138 -18.82 3.15 -9.99
C PRO A 138 -18.15 4.09 -8.96
N THR A 139 -18.12 3.71 -7.68
CA THR A 139 -17.73 4.60 -6.57
C THR A 139 -17.30 3.84 -5.31
N SER A 140 -16.55 4.49 -4.42
CA SER A 140 -16.18 3.93 -3.11
C SER A 140 -17.40 3.73 -2.21
N SER A 141 -17.58 2.52 -1.70
CA SER A 141 -18.61 2.20 -0.72
C SER A 141 -18.12 1.10 0.23
N ASP A 142 -18.61 1.14 1.46
CA ASP A 142 -18.44 0.06 2.44
C ASP A 142 -19.83 -0.28 3.00
N PRO A 143 -20.62 -1.10 2.28
CA PRO A 143 -21.99 -1.42 2.67
C PRO A 143 -22.07 -2.13 4.03
N LEU A 144 -21.08 -2.97 4.33
CA LEU A 144 -20.95 -3.63 5.64
C LEU A 144 -20.76 -2.61 6.77
N GLY A 145 -20.17 -1.46 6.43
CA GLY A 145 -19.97 -0.36 7.34
C GLY A 145 -21.04 0.71 7.37
N GLY A 146 -22.14 0.53 6.63
CA GLY A 146 -23.18 1.57 6.51
C GLY A 146 -22.72 2.82 5.75
N ARG A 147 -21.54 2.79 5.11
CA ARG A 147 -21.02 3.87 4.27
C ARG A 147 -21.59 3.72 2.87
N LEU A 148 -22.79 4.25 2.71
CA LEU A 148 -23.50 4.27 1.44
C LEU A 148 -23.09 5.49 0.61
N LEU A 149 -23.32 5.40 -0.69
CA LEU A 149 -22.94 6.41 -1.65
C LEU A 149 -23.57 7.76 -1.30
N ASP A 150 -22.73 8.81 -1.22
CA ASP A 150 -23.25 10.17 -1.22
C ASP A 150 -23.76 10.50 -2.64
N ALA A 151 -25.07 10.57 -2.79
CA ALA A 151 -25.72 11.00 -4.03
C ALA A 151 -25.48 12.49 -4.33
N ALA A 152 -24.96 13.27 -3.39
CA ALA A 152 -24.79 14.72 -3.49
C ALA A 152 -23.39 15.18 -3.95
N GLY A 153 -22.38 14.30 -3.98
CA GLY A 153 -21.04 14.61 -4.51
C GLY A 153 -20.16 15.57 -3.69
N ASP A 154 -20.61 15.99 -2.50
CA ASP A 154 -19.88 16.90 -1.60
C ASP A 154 -18.96 16.11 -0.68
N HIS A 155 -17.85 15.60 -1.23
CA HIS A 155 -16.80 15.01 -0.39
C HIS A 155 -15.75 16.06 -0.05
N PRO A 156 -15.42 16.23 1.24
CA PRO A 156 -14.59 17.33 1.69
C PRO A 156 -13.10 17.15 1.34
N CYS A 157 -12.68 15.97 0.89
CA CYS A 157 -11.31 15.67 0.48
C CYS A 157 -11.30 14.47 -0.49
N PHE A 158 -10.59 14.62 -1.61
CA PHE A 158 -10.65 13.67 -2.72
C PHE A 158 -9.34 13.49 -3.51
N HIS A 159 -8.41 14.41 -3.38
CA HIS A 159 -7.07 14.39 -3.95
C HIS A 159 -6.21 15.28 -3.06
N PHE A 160 -4.89 15.16 -3.13
CA PHE A 160 -3.98 15.86 -2.22
C PHE A 160 -4.33 17.34 -1.99
N GLY A 161 -4.63 18.07 -3.06
CA GLY A 161 -4.99 19.50 -3.02
C GLY A 161 -6.28 19.84 -2.24
N SER A 162 -7.32 19.00 -2.29
CA SER A 162 -8.55 19.20 -1.49
C SER A 162 -8.37 18.72 -0.05
N CYS A 163 -7.46 17.79 0.18
CA CYS A 163 -7.15 17.24 1.50
C CYS A 163 -6.18 18.10 2.32
N LYS A 164 -5.61 19.14 1.70
CA LYS A 164 -4.53 19.96 2.27
C LYS A 164 -4.83 20.54 3.65
N ASP A 165 -6.07 20.94 3.90
CA ASP A 165 -6.43 21.60 5.16
C ASP A 165 -6.49 20.60 6.32
N TYR A 166 -6.84 19.33 6.04
CA TYR A 166 -6.75 18.25 7.01
C TYR A 166 -5.29 17.93 7.35
N ILE A 167 -4.44 17.79 6.33
CA ILE A 167 -3.00 17.54 6.49
C ILE A 167 -2.36 18.68 7.28
N LYS A 168 -2.65 19.94 6.92
CA LYS A 168 -2.17 21.14 7.61
C LYS A 168 -2.64 21.18 9.06
N ARG A 169 -3.91 20.88 9.34
CA ARG A 169 -4.45 20.82 10.70
C ARG A 169 -3.69 19.81 11.57
N VAL A 170 -3.35 18.65 11.02
CA VAL A 170 -2.60 17.61 11.74
C VAL A 170 -1.16 18.05 11.99
N LEU A 171 -0.46 18.56 10.98
CA LEU A 171 0.93 19.00 11.12
C LEU A 171 1.10 20.25 12.02
N GLN A 172 0.05 21.04 12.19
CA GLN A 172 0.03 22.17 13.15
C GLN A 172 -0.28 21.73 14.59
N ALA A 173 -0.58 20.46 14.83
CA ALA A 173 -0.86 19.94 16.17
C ALA A 173 0.40 19.98 17.06
N PRO A 174 0.24 20.08 18.40
CA PRO A 174 1.37 20.10 19.33
C PRO A 174 2.40 18.98 19.10
N LEU A 175 1.95 17.77 18.76
CA LEU A 175 2.79 16.61 18.46
C LEU A 175 3.83 16.89 17.36
N PHE A 176 3.46 17.65 16.33
CA PHE A 176 4.32 17.96 15.19
C PHE A 176 5.13 19.25 15.36
N GLN A 177 4.74 20.10 16.32
CA GLN A 177 5.37 21.40 16.58
C GLN A 177 6.46 21.35 17.68
N GLN A 178 6.55 20.26 18.45
CA GLN A 178 7.58 20.09 19.47
C GLN A 178 8.92 19.68 18.82
N HIS A 179 9.67 20.66 18.32
CA HIS A 179 10.80 20.42 17.42
C HIS A 179 12.06 19.78 18.04
N ASN A 180 12.20 19.69 19.36
CA ASN A 180 13.52 19.39 19.93
C ASN A 180 13.77 17.94 20.32
N ASN A 181 12.78 17.06 20.48
CA ASN A 181 13.03 15.66 20.86
C ASN A 181 12.03 14.61 20.32
N THR A 182 10.88 14.98 19.76
CA THR A 182 9.86 14.02 19.31
C THR A 182 9.99 13.72 17.81
N THR A 183 10.16 12.45 17.45
CA THR A 183 10.08 12.00 16.06
C THR A 183 8.62 11.72 15.73
N SER A 184 8.04 12.47 14.79
CA SER A 184 6.63 12.31 14.42
C SER A 184 6.46 12.37 12.90
N THR A 185 5.77 11.38 12.35
CA THR A 185 5.50 11.26 10.92
C THR A 185 4.00 11.10 10.67
N LEU A 186 3.44 11.98 9.85
CA LEU A 186 2.11 11.87 9.29
C LEU A 186 2.17 11.04 8.01
N VAL A 187 1.43 9.96 7.96
CA VAL A 187 1.23 9.11 6.78
C VAL A 187 -0.08 9.50 6.11
N TYR A 188 0.00 9.85 4.82
CA TYR A 188 -1.15 10.12 3.96
C TYR A 188 -1.14 9.17 2.75
N ILE A 189 -2.21 8.41 2.56
CA ILE A 189 -2.35 7.48 1.45
C ILE A 189 -3.07 8.17 0.29
N ASP A 190 -2.38 8.28 -0.85
CA ASP A 190 -2.87 8.93 -2.05
C ASP A 190 -3.03 7.95 -3.22
N CYS A 191 -4.22 7.90 -3.81
CA CYS A 191 -4.56 6.96 -4.87
C CYS A 191 -5.21 7.60 -6.10
N LYS A 192 -5.44 8.91 -6.07
CA LYS A 192 -6.10 9.63 -7.17
C LYS A 192 -5.19 10.63 -7.86
N SER A 193 -4.36 11.34 -7.11
CA SER A 193 -3.51 12.37 -7.69
C SER A 193 -2.30 11.76 -8.39
N ASP A 194 -1.75 12.49 -9.36
CA ASP A 194 -0.41 12.26 -9.93
C ASP A 194 0.73 12.48 -8.89
N GLY A 195 0.42 12.43 -7.60
CA GLY A 195 1.26 12.87 -6.49
C GLY A 195 0.80 14.20 -5.85
N PRO A 196 1.46 14.63 -4.77
CA PRO A 196 1.20 15.92 -4.19
C PRO A 196 1.69 17.01 -5.15
N GLU A 197 0.80 17.87 -5.63
CA GLU A 197 1.18 18.97 -6.52
C GLU A 197 2.38 19.71 -5.91
N THR A 198 3.50 19.72 -6.63
CA THR A 198 4.81 20.18 -6.11
C THR A 198 4.71 21.58 -5.51
N ARG A 199 3.88 22.44 -6.12
CA ARG A 199 3.59 23.79 -5.62
C ARG A 199 2.85 23.76 -4.28
N VAL A 200 1.75 23.02 -4.20
CA VAL A 200 0.92 22.89 -2.99
C VAL A 200 1.75 22.31 -1.84
N ARG A 201 2.56 21.29 -2.09
CA ARG A 201 3.45 20.71 -1.07
C ARG A 201 4.49 21.72 -0.57
N LYS A 202 5.15 22.45 -1.49
CA LYS A 202 6.13 23.50 -1.14
C LYS A 202 5.50 24.62 -0.34
N GLU A 203 4.32 25.10 -0.75
CA GLU A 203 3.59 26.20 -0.09
C GLU A 203 3.10 25.81 1.32
N LEU A 204 2.67 24.57 1.52
CA LEU A 204 2.05 24.16 2.77
C LEU A 204 3.03 23.69 3.83
N PHE A 205 4.13 23.08 3.41
CA PHE A 205 4.93 22.24 4.31
C PHE A 205 6.42 22.57 4.32
N ASN A 206 6.87 23.56 3.54
CA ASN A 206 8.24 24.09 3.51
C ASN A 206 9.32 22.99 3.60
N SER A 207 9.17 21.94 2.78
CA SER A 207 10.06 20.77 2.72
C SER A 207 10.17 19.94 4.02
N THR A 208 9.14 19.93 4.88
CA THR A 208 9.12 19.01 6.04
C THR A 208 9.14 17.55 5.59
N THR A 209 9.96 16.75 6.28
CA THR A 209 9.98 15.28 6.16
C THR A 209 8.98 14.61 7.10
N GLN A 210 8.29 15.38 7.96
CA GLN A 210 7.26 14.86 8.86
C GLN A 210 5.98 14.44 8.13
N LEU A 211 5.84 14.71 6.84
CA LEU A 211 4.75 14.20 6.00
C LEU A 211 5.32 13.14 5.04
N SER A 212 4.80 11.93 5.13
CA SER A 212 5.05 10.84 4.20
C SER A 212 3.80 10.59 3.35
N VAL A 213 3.91 10.87 2.05
CA VAL A 213 2.87 10.53 1.07
C VAL A 213 3.16 9.14 0.52
N VAL A 214 2.19 8.24 0.67
CA VAL A 214 2.21 6.88 0.15
C VAL A 214 1.32 6.87 -1.09
N SER A 215 1.92 6.99 -2.28
CA SER A 215 1.18 7.23 -3.52
C SER A 215 1.08 6.01 -4.44
N LEU A 216 -0.11 5.70 -4.92
CA LEU A 216 -0.33 4.63 -5.89
C LEU A 216 0.02 5.04 -7.33
N ASP A 217 -0.17 6.31 -7.67
CA ASP A 217 -0.14 6.78 -9.08
C ASP A 217 0.73 8.03 -9.30
N ALA A 218 1.65 8.33 -8.37
CA ALA A 218 2.50 9.50 -8.48
C ALA A 218 3.48 9.44 -9.64
N ASP A 219 3.73 10.63 -10.20
CA ASP A 219 4.93 10.92 -10.97
C ASP A 219 6.12 11.14 -10.02
N ILE A 220 7.29 10.61 -10.37
CA ILE A 220 8.51 10.67 -9.56
C ILE A 220 8.94 12.10 -9.23
N ASP A 221 8.64 13.05 -10.12
CA ASP A 221 8.97 14.47 -9.92
C ASP A 221 8.09 15.16 -8.85
N GLN A 222 7.00 14.51 -8.43
CA GLN A 222 6.09 15.05 -7.42
C GLN A 222 6.43 14.60 -5.99
N LEU A 223 7.24 13.56 -5.83
CA LEU A 223 7.56 12.99 -4.52
C LEU A 223 8.87 13.52 -3.92
N VAL A 224 8.90 13.62 -2.60
CA VAL A 224 10.09 13.92 -1.82
C VAL A 224 10.82 12.61 -1.51
N ALA A 225 11.98 12.41 -2.14
CA ALA A 225 12.73 11.15 -2.06
C ALA A 225 13.07 10.69 -0.62
N ASP A 226 13.24 11.63 0.32
CA ASP A 226 13.59 11.33 1.71
C ASP A 226 12.38 11.15 2.65
N ALA A 227 11.15 11.21 2.12
CA ALA A 227 9.94 11.12 2.95
C ALA A 227 8.84 10.23 2.34
N ASP A 228 8.68 10.27 1.02
CA ASP A 228 7.56 9.66 0.33
C ASP A 228 7.90 8.28 -0.24
N MET A 229 6.86 7.54 -0.63
CA MET A 229 7.00 6.19 -1.17
C MET A 229 5.84 5.80 -2.09
N GLY A 230 6.03 4.78 -2.92
CA GLY A 230 4.95 4.22 -3.72
C GLY A 230 4.06 3.25 -2.93
N LEU A 231 2.78 3.18 -3.26
CA LEU A 231 1.84 2.16 -2.76
C LEU A 231 1.79 0.98 -3.75
N PRO A 232 1.80 -0.28 -3.29
CA PRO A 232 1.62 -1.42 -4.19
C PRO A 232 0.20 -1.44 -4.75
N PRO A 233 0.00 -1.61 -6.07
CA PRO A 233 -1.32 -1.90 -6.60
C PRO A 233 -1.83 -3.25 -6.07
N PRO A 234 -3.14 -3.40 -5.87
CA PRO A 234 -3.70 -4.64 -5.31
C PRO A 234 -3.39 -5.82 -6.23
N THR A 235 -3.08 -6.96 -5.62
CA THR A 235 -3.01 -8.22 -6.35
C THR A 235 -4.45 -8.72 -6.55
N VAL A 236 -5.10 -8.32 -7.64
CA VAL A 236 -6.54 -8.60 -7.87
C VAL A 236 -6.82 -10.11 -7.89
N LYS A 237 -5.93 -10.90 -8.51
CA LYS A 237 -5.99 -12.37 -8.49
C LYS A 237 -4.62 -12.93 -8.09
N PRO A 238 -4.32 -13.05 -6.78
CA PRO A 238 -3.02 -13.53 -6.32
C PRO A 238 -2.83 -14.99 -6.72
N ILE A 239 -1.65 -15.31 -7.25
CA ILE A 239 -1.27 -16.66 -7.61
C ILE A 239 -0.56 -17.31 -6.42
N ILE A 240 -1.13 -18.40 -5.92
CA ILE A 240 -0.53 -19.20 -4.85
C ILE A 240 0.36 -20.26 -5.47
N LEU A 241 1.67 -20.04 -5.47
CA LEU A 241 2.64 -21.02 -5.97
C LEU A 241 2.66 -22.28 -5.09
N THR A 242 2.91 -23.44 -5.71
CA THR A 242 3.14 -24.71 -5.00
C THR A 242 4.48 -24.69 -4.26
N ASN A 243 4.64 -25.51 -3.22
CA ASN A 243 5.91 -25.58 -2.48
C ASN A 243 7.13 -25.86 -3.39
N PRO A 244 7.08 -26.81 -4.36
CA PRO A 244 8.19 -27.00 -5.30
C PRO A 244 8.51 -25.76 -6.14
N ALA A 245 7.49 -25.01 -6.58
CA ALA A 245 7.70 -23.78 -7.36
C ALA A 245 8.35 -22.68 -6.50
N ARG A 246 7.94 -22.53 -5.24
CA ARG A 246 8.57 -21.59 -4.29
C ARG A 246 10.02 -21.96 -4.03
N GLU A 247 10.29 -23.23 -3.81
CA GLU A 247 11.64 -23.75 -3.57
C GLU A 247 12.54 -23.57 -4.80
N ALA A 248 11.99 -23.82 -5.99
CA ALA A 248 12.70 -23.59 -7.23
C ALA A 248 13.08 -22.12 -7.43
N ILE A 249 12.30 -21.16 -6.93
CA ILE A 249 12.61 -19.72 -6.96
C ILE A 249 13.65 -19.34 -5.90
N ARG A 250 13.51 -19.85 -4.67
CA ARG A 250 14.35 -19.47 -3.53
C ARG A 250 15.75 -20.08 -3.61
N ASN A 251 15.82 -21.37 -3.93
CA ASN A 251 17.02 -22.18 -3.69
C ASN A 251 17.67 -22.72 -4.96
N SER A 252 17.13 -22.43 -6.14
CA SER A 252 17.68 -22.90 -7.41
C SER A 252 17.52 -21.85 -8.53
N CYS A 253 18.21 -22.05 -9.66
CA CYS A 253 17.91 -21.35 -10.91
C CYS A 253 17.10 -22.21 -11.90
N GLN A 254 16.40 -23.22 -11.38
CA GLN A 254 15.56 -24.15 -12.15
C GLN A 254 14.11 -23.65 -12.33
N ALA A 255 13.69 -22.61 -11.59
CA ALA A 255 12.35 -22.02 -11.77
C ALA A 255 12.09 -21.59 -13.22
N GLU A 256 13.12 -21.13 -13.93
CA GLU A 256 13.00 -20.73 -15.33
C GLU A 256 12.88 -21.90 -16.31
N SER A 257 13.39 -23.09 -15.96
CA SER A 257 13.32 -24.28 -16.83
C SER A 257 11.88 -24.72 -17.12
N HIS A 258 10.92 -24.29 -16.31
CA HIS A 258 9.50 -24.61 -16.43
C HIS A 258 8.67 -23.44 -16.97
N ARG A 259 9.32 -22.39 -17.48
CA ARG A 259 8.70 -21.15 -17.98
C ARG A 259 8.96 -21.01 -19.48
N PRO A 260 8.13 -21.65 -20.34
CA PRO A 260 8.35 -21.67 -21.79
C PRO A 260 8.12 -20.31 -22.46
N TYR A 261 7.36 -19.40 -21.83
CA TYR A 261 7.09 -18.09 -22.41
C TYR A 261 8.14 -17.10 -21.93
N PHE A 262 8.90 -16.53 -22.86
CA PHE A 262 9.93 -15.54 -22.57
C PHE A 262 9.31 -14.22 -22.10
N LEU A 263 8.30 -13.71 -22.81
CA LEU A 263 7.61 -12.45 -22.46
C LEU A 263 6.11 -12.59 -22.68
N THR A 264 5.31 -12.17 -21.70
CA THR A 264 3.84 -12.22 -21.84
C THR A 264 3.14 -10.93 -21.42
N PHE A 265 1.99 -10.68 -22.06
CA PHE A 265 1.02 -9.65 -21.69
C PHE A 265 -0.30 -9.96 -22.39
N VAL A 266 -1.36 -10.10 -21.60
CA VAL A 266 -2.73 -10.25 -22.11
C VAL A 266 -3.57 -9.17 -21.48
N GLY A 267 -4.13 -8.28 -22.29
CA GLY A 267 -4.85 -7.10 -21.81
C GLY A 267 -5.74 -6.47 -22.88
N SER A 268 -6.31 -5.31 -22.57
CA SER A 268 -7.06 -4.54 -23.58
C SER A 268 -6.08 -3.74 -24.45
N GLY A 269 -6.26 -3.84 -25.78
CA GLY A 269 -5.53 -3.10 -26.81
C GLY A 269 -5.96 -1.66 -27.04
N GLY A 270 -6.48 -1.01 -26.00
CA GLY A 270 -6.89 0.39 -26.03
C GLY A 270 -5.80 1.37 -26.49
N ARG A 271 -6.07 2.68 -26.39
CA ARG A 271 -5.11 3.72 -26.83
C ARG A 271 -3.79 3.63 -26.04
N GLY A 272 -2.71 4.11 -26.66
CA GLY A 272 -1.43 4.34 -26.00
C GLY A 272 -0.45 3.16 -26.04
N PRO A 273 0.44 3.03 -25.03
CA PRO A 273 1.66 2.21 -25.07
C PRO A 273 1.45 0.71 -25.39
N ARG A 274 0.26 0.17 -25.07
CA ARG A 274 -0.05 -1.26 -25.19
C ARG A 274 -0.07 -1.76 -26.63
N LYS A 275 -0.44 -0.91 -27.59
CA LYS A 275 -0.48 -1.29 -29.02
C LYS A 275 0.91 -1.61 -29.56
N GLU A 276 1.93 -0.90 -29.09
CA GLU A 276 3.31 -1.14 -29.52
C GLU A 276 3.82 -2.48 -29.00
N LEU A 277 3.43 -2.89 -27.77
CA LEU A 277 3.76 -4.21 -27.24
C LEU A 277 3.19 -5.34 -28.09
N PHE A 278 1.93 -5.23 -28.54
CA PHE A 278 1.31 -6.30 -29.34
C PHE A 278 2.01 -6.57 -30.67
N LYS A 279 2.69 -5.58 -31.25
CA LYS A 279 3.49 -5.76 -32.46
C LYS A 279 4.68 -6.71 -32.27
N LEU A 280 5.09 -6.96 -31.03
CA LEU A 280 6.18 -7.87 -30.69
C LEU A 280 5.71 -9.33 -30.53
N HIS A 281 4.41 -9.60 -30.64
CA HIS A 281 3.87 -10.96 -30.55
C HIS A 281 4.42 -11.86 -31.66
N ASN A 282 4.85 -13.07 -31.31
CA ASN A 282 5.39 -14.04 -32.27
C ASN A 282 4.66 -15.39 -32.29
N GLY A 283 3.59 -15.57 -31.51
CA GLY A 283 2.84 -16.82 -31.42
C GLY A 283 3.56 -18.01 -30.78
N ASN A 284 4.79 -17.82 -30.30
CA ASN A 284 5.65 -18.88 -29.75
C ASN A 284 5.97 -18.61 -28.27
N ASP A 285 7.11 -17.99 -27.98
CA ASP A 285 7.58 -17.67 -26.62
C ASP A 285 7.28 -16.21 -26.22
N VAL A 286 6.79 -15.38 -27.14
CA VAL A 286 6.37 -14.01 -26.87
C VAL A 286 4.86 -13.89 -27.11
N ILE A 287 4.07 -13.91 -26.03
CA ILE A 287 2.61 -13.92 -26.05
C ILE A 287 2.07 -12.55 -25.64
N LEU A 288 1.78 -11.69 -26.63
CA LEU A 288 1.40 -10.29 -26.44
C LEU A 288 0.13 -10.01 -27.24
N MET A 289 -1.03 -10.15 -26.64
CA MET A 289 -2.29 -10.14 -27.40
C MET A 289 -3.46 -9.60 -26.60
N GLU A 290 -4.56 -9.35 -27.28
CA GLU A 290 -5.76 -8.91 -26.60
C GLU A 290 -6.41 -10.01 -25.77
N ALA A 291 -7.09 -9.60 -24.69
CA ALA A 291 -7.77 -10.53 -23.79
C ALA A 291 -8.92 -11.32 -24.45
N HIS A 292 -9.48 -10.83 -25.56
CA HIS A 292 -10.47 -11.59 -26.33
C HIS A 292 -9.77 -12.67 -27.19
N GLU A 293 -8.73 -12.28 -27.94
CA GLU A 293 -7.90 -13.19 -28.74
C GLU A 293 -7.32 -14.33 -27.91
N PHE A 294 -6.74 -14.01 -26.73
CA PHE A 294 -6.17 -15.03 -25.83
C PHE A 294 -7.20 -16.08 -25.39
N ARG A 295 -8.45 -15.67 -25.16
CA ARG A 295 -9.54 -16.59 -24.75
C ARG A 295 -10.05 -17.46 -25.88
N GLU A 296 -9.99 -16.96 -27.11
CA GLU A 296 -10.46 -17.70 -28.30
C GLU A 296 -9.38 -18.64 -28.85
N GLN A 297 -8.11 -18.24 -28.76
CA GLN A 297 -6.99 -18.96 -29.35
C GLN A 297 -6.31 -19.94 -28.39
N THR A 298 -6.57 -19.85 -27.08
CA THR A 298 -5.91 -20.69 -26.08
C THR A 298 -6.90 -21.28 -25.09
N ASN A 299 -6.59 -22.48 -24.60
CA ASN A 299 -7.27 -23.09 -23.44
C ASN A 299 -6.55 -22.75 -22.11
N GLU A 300 -5.61 -21.80 -22.13
CA GLU A 300 -4.83 -21.44 -20.94
C GLU A 300 -5.56 -20.41 -20.08
N THR A 301 -5.41 -20.53 -18.76
CA THR A 301 -5.84 -19.45 -17.85
C THR A 301 -4.76 -18.39 -17.75
N PHE A 302 -5.15 -17.14 -17.47
CA PHE A 302 -4.18 -16.06 -17.22
C PHE A 302 -3.20 -16.40 -16.08
N ALA A 303 -3.68 -17.07 -15.03
CA ALA A 303 -2.83 -17.51 -13.92
C ALA A 303 -1.80 -18.58 -14.35
N SER A 304 -2.19 -19.49 -15.25
CA SER A 304 -1.26 -20.45 -15.87
C SER A 304 -0.21 -19.73 -16.71
N LEU A 305 -0.64 -18.78 -17.55
CA LEU A 305 0.25 -17.99 -18.40
C LEU A 305 1.34 -17.28 -17.57
N LEU A 306 0.97 -16.55 -16.51
CA LEU A 306 1.93 -15.84 -15.66
C LEU A 306 2.92 -16.79 -14.95
N GLN A 307 2.47 -17.96 -14.50
CA GLN A 307 3.35 -18.96 -13.89
C GLN A 307 4.36 -19.56 -14.90
N LYS A 308 3.98 -19.61 -16.17
CA LYS A 308 4.81 -20.09 -17.29
C LYS A 308 5.68 -18.98 -17.93
N SER A 309 5.59 -17.74 -17.45
CA SER A 309 6.27 -16.59 -18.03
C SER A 309 7.61 -16.31 -17.34
N VAL A 310 8.68 -16.12 -18.10
CA VAL A 310 9.97 -15.64 -17.59
C VAL A 310 9.84 -14.18 -17.17
N PHE A 311 9.46 -13.34 -18.14
CA PHE A 311 9.09 -11.95 -17.99
C PHE A 311 7.61 -11.75 -18.30
N ALA A 312 7.00 -10.74 -17.68
CA ALA A 312 5.65 -10.32 -18.04
C ALA A 312 5.57 -8.79 -18.05
N ALA A 313 5.06 -8.22 -19.14
CA ALA A 313 4.97 -6.78 -19.29
C ALA A 313 3.83 -6.22 -18.43
N THR A 314 4.07 -5.06 -17.82
CA THR A 314 3.14 -4.35 -16.96
C THR A 314 3.00 -2.91 -17.45
N PRO A 315 2.57 -2.69 -18.70
CA PRO A 315 2.37 -1.35 -19.23
C PRO A 315 1.27 -0.62 -18.46
N ARG A 316 1.41 0.71 -18.38
CA ARG A 316 0.39 1.59 -17.83
C ARG A 316 -0.94 1.45 -18.57
N GLY A 317 -2.01 1.86 -17.89
CA GLY A 317 -3.33 2.06 -18.49
C GLY A 317 -3.69 3.52 -18.48
N ASP A 318 -4.92 3.79 -18.02
CA ASP A 318 -5.36 5.14 -17.70
C ASP A 318 -4.45 5.73 -16.61
N ASN A 319 -4.14 4.91 -15.59
CA ASN A 319 -3.17 5.21 -14.53
C ASN A 319 -1.76 4.70 -14.87
N ARG A 320 -0.74 5.22 -14.19
CA ARG A 320 0.68 4.83 -14.31
C ARG A 320 0.94 3.44 -13.76
N TYR A 321 0.27 3.05 -12.67
CA TYR A 321 0.40 1.70 -12.14
C TYR A 321 -0.40 0.68 -12.97
N SER A 322 -0.10 -0.60 -12.75
CA SER A 322 -0.85 -1.73 -13.30
C SER A 322 -1.01 -2.81 -12.24
N TYR A 323 -2.22 -3.35 -12.03
CA TYR A 323 -2.42 -4.52 -11.15
C TYR A 323 -1.55 -5.71 -11.57
N ARG A 324 -1.25 -5.79 -12.87
CA ARG A 324 -0.38 -6.81 -13.43
C ARG A 324 1.00 -6.80 -12.79
N PHE A 325 1.46 -5.66 -12.27
CA PHE A 325 2.73 -5.57 -11.55
C PHE A 325 2.77 -6.55 -10.36
N THR A 326 1.81 -6.47 -9.45
CA THR A 326 1.77 -7.35 -8.28
C THR A 326 1.32 -8.77 -8.61
N GLU A 327 0.45 -8.96 -9.62
CA GLU A 327 0.09 -10.30 -10.11
C GLU A 327 1.29 -11.07 -10.66
N VAL A 328 2.18 -10.39 -11.41
CA VAL A 328 3.43 -10.99 -11.92
C VAL A 328 4.35 -11.39 -10.79
N LEU A 329 4.51 -10.54 -9.78
CA LEU A 329 5.32 -10.87 -8.60
C LEU A 329 4.75 -12.08 -7.85
N SER A 330 3.42 -12.15 -7.70
CA SER A 330 2.74 -13.29 -7.06
C SER A 330 2.98 -14.61 -7.79
N ALA A 331 3.11 -14.55 -9.12
CA ALA A 331 3.41 -15.70 -9.97
C ALA A 331 4.89 -16.11 -9.97
N GLY A 332 5.76 -15.37 -9.26
CA GLY A 332 7.21 -15.52 -9.36
C GLY A 332 7.77 -15.16 -10.74
N GLY A 333 7.08 -14.29 -11.48
CA GLY A 333 7.56 -13.71 -12.73
C GLY A 333 8.41 -12.46 -12.48
N ILE A 334 9.08 -11.98 -13.53
CA ILE A 334 9.84 -10.72 -13.50
C ILE A 334 9.02 -9.65 -14.23
N PRO A 335 8.59 -8.56 -13.56
CA PRO A 335 7.80 -7.52 -14.21
C PRO A 335 8.67 -6.66 -15.14
N VAL A 336 8.13 -6.36 -16.32
CA VAL A 336 8.69 -5.42 -17.29
C VAL A 336 7.80 -4.20 -17.36
N VAL A 337 8.23 -3.13 -16.71
CA VAL A 337 7.44 -1.91 -16.51
C VAL A 337 7.60 -1.00 -17.71
N HIS A 338 6.47 -0.62 -18.29
CA HIS A 338 6.37 0.44 -19.29
C HIS A 338 5.40 1.50 -18.81
N SER A 339 5.92 2.41 -17.99
CA SER A 339 5.15 3.48 -17.37
C SER A 339 6.12 4.58 -16.96
N ASP A 340 6.22 5.61 -17.80
CA ASP A 340 7.16 6.69 -17.55
C ASP A 340 6.73 7.48 -16.31
N GLY A 341 7.71 7.84 -15.47
CA GLY A 341 7.50 8.60 -14.23
C GLY A 341 6.85 7.81 -13.09
N TRP A 342 6.43 6.55 -13.26
CA TRP A 342 5.76 5.82 -12.19
C TRP A 342 6.69 5.58 -10.99
N VAL A 343 6.25 6.03 -9.81
CA VAL A 343 6.87 5.67 -8.54
C VAL A 343 6.55 4.21 -8.20
N LEU A 344 7.56 3.35 -8.31
CA LEU A 344 7.41 1.95 -7.92
C LEU A 344 7.14 1.81 -6.42
N PRO A 345 6.51 0.71 -5.98
CA PRO A 345 6.07 0.59 -4.59
C PRO A 345 7.23 0.61 -3.59
N PHE A 346 7.01 1.28 -2.46
CA PHE A 346 7.99 1.56 -1.41
C PHE A 346 9.13 2.48 -1.84
N ASN A 347 9.85 3.02 -0.86
CA ASN A 347 11.00 3.88 -1.15
C ASN A 347 12.22 3.05 -1.59
N PRO A 348 13.07 3.55 -2.49
CA PRO A 348 14.32 2.88 -2.88
C PRO A 348 15.28 2.55 -1.72
N LYS A 349 15.19 3.24 -0.57
CA LYS A 349 15.96 2.88 0.64
C LYS A 349 15.54 1.53 1.23
N LEU A 350 14.30 1.09 1.01
CA LEU A 350 13.80 -0.23 1.40
C LEU A 350 13.91 -1.24 0.24
N VAL A 351 13.38 -0.87 -0.94
CA VAL A 351 13.26 -1.78 -2.08
C VAL A 351 14.01 -1.24 -3.30
N ASP A 352 15.11 -1.90 -3.66
CA ASP A 352 15.87 -1.56 -4.87
C ASP A 352 15.28 -2.28 -6.09
N TRP A 353 14.32 -1.65 -6.75
CA TRP A 353 13.64 -2.22 -7.91
C TRP A 353 14.55 -2.56 -9.09
N THR A 354 15.75 -1.97 -9.18
CA THR A 354 16.73 -2.33 -10.24
C THR A 354 17.23 -3.78 -10.10
N LYS A 355 17.04 -4.37 -8.92
CA LYS A 355 17.34 -5.79 -8.65
C LYS A 355 16.17 -6.72 -8.94
N CYS A 356 14.96 -6.21 -9.17
CA CYS A 356 13.77 -7.04 -9.42
C CYS A 356 13.13 -6.75 -10.78
N ALA A 357 12.74 -5.51 -11.08
CA ALA A 357 11.98 -5.14 -12.26
C ALA A 357 12.88 -4.66 -13.41
N VAL A 358 12.40 -4.80 -14.64
CA VAL A 358 13.00 -4.15 -15.82
C VAL A 358 12.14 -2.97 -16.19
N VAL A 359 12.61 -1.74 -15.95
CA VAL A 359 11.89 -0.52 -16.34
C VAL A 359 12.40 -0.09 -17.73
N ILE A 360 11.49 -0.02 -18.70
CA ILE A 360 11.81 0.36 -20.07
C ILE A 360 10.96 1.57 -20.44
N PRO A 361 11.58 2.70 -20.85
CA PRO A 361 10.85 3.90 -21.24
C PRO A 361 9.81 3.61 -22.32
N GLU A 362 8.67 4.29 -22.25
CA GLU A 362 7.59 4.10 -23.23
C GLU A 362 8.06 4.40 -24.67
N ALA A 363 9.02 5.31 -24.85
CA ALA A 363 9.60 5.59 -26.17
C ALA A 363 10.39 4.41 -26.79
N ARG A 364 10.73 3.37 -26.01
CA ARG A 364 11.63 2.26 -26.40
C ARG A 364 10.93 0.90 -26.44
N PHE A 365 9.62 0.86 -26.66
CA PHE A 365 8.87 -0.41 -26.75
C PHE A 365 9.47 -1.39 -27.75
N ASN A 366 9.89 -0.92 -28.91
CA ASN A 366 10.48 -1.74 -29.98
C ASN A 366 11.80 -2.42 -29.56
N GLU A 367 12.51 -1.90 -28.56
CA GLU A 367 13.76 -2.46 -28.04
C GLU A 367 13.54 -3.45 -26.89
N THR A 368 12.30 -3.71 -26.49
CA THR A 368 11.98 -4.54 -25.31
C THR A 368 12.64 -5.92 -25.37
N LEU A 369 12.47 -6.65 -26.47
CA LEU A 369 13.04 -7.99 -26.60
C LEU A 369 14.57 -7.98 -26.55
N ASP A 370 15.20 -7.03 -27.24
CA ASP A 370 16.66 -6.88 -27.24
C ASP A 370 17.22 -6.59 -25.84
N ILE A 371 16.55 -5.71 -25.08
CA ILE A 371 16.91 -5.40 -23.69
C ILE A 371 16.79 -6.66 -22.81
N LEU A 372 15.66 -7.38 -22.91
CA LEU A 372 15.42 -8.56 -22.08
C LEU A 372 16.36 -9.73 -22.42
N HIS A 373 16.68 -9.94 -23.70
CA HIS A 373 17.62 -10.99 -24.13
C HIS A 373 19.05 -10.75 -23.64
N ARG A 374 19.45 -9.49 -23.42
CA ARG A 374 20.76 -9.13 -22.85
C ARG A 374 20.89 -9.47 -21.36
N ILE A 375 19.79 -9.72 -20.65
CA ILE A 375 19.83 -10.09 -19.23
C ILE A 375 20.13 -11.59 -19.12
N PRO A 376 21.30 -12.02 -18.63
CA PRO A 376 21.66 -13.43 -18.60
C PRO A 376 20.81 -14.21 -17.58
N ARG A 377 20.65 -15.51 -17.80
CA ARG A 377 19.78 -16.39 -17.00
C ARG A 377 20.10 -16.39 -15.50
N ASN A 378 21.38 -16.30 -15.12
CA ASN A 378 21.79 -16.19 -13.71
C ASN A 378 21.29 -14.88 -13.08
N LYS A 379 21.32 -13.76 -13.82
CA LYS A 379 20.78 -12.48 -13.34
C LYS A 379 19.25 -12.54 -13.24
N ARG A 380 18.56 -13.13 -14.23
CA ARG A 380 17.10 -13.36 -14.16
C ARG A 380 16.70 -14.21 -12.95
N CYS A 381 17.49 -15.23 -12.61
CA CYS A 381 17.29 -16.04 -11.42
C CYS A 381 17.35 -15.20 -10.13
N GLN A 382 18.38 -14.35 -9.98
CA GLN A 382 18.49 -13.44 -8.84
C GLN A 382 17.32 -12.44 -8.78
N MET A 383 16.95 -11.87 -9.93
CA MET A 383 15.83 -10.93 -10.03
C MET A 383 14.53 -11.57 -9.59
N ARG A 384 14.22 -12.76 -10.10
CA ARG A 384 13.02 -13.51 -9.73
C ARG A 384 12.95 -13.81 -8.24
N ARG A 385 14.07 -14.22 -7.64
CA ARG A 385 14.14 -14.48 -6.21
C ARG A 385 13.84 -13.21 -5.41
N TYR A 386 14.50 -12.10 -5.74
CA TYR A 386 14.30 -10.82 -5.05
C TYR A 386 12.88 -10.28 -5.22
N CYS A 387 12.31 -10.38 -6.44
CA CYS A 387 10.92 -10.05 -6.72
C CYS A 387 9.94 -10.83 -5.83
N TYR A 388 10.16 -12.14 -5.70
CA TYR A 388 9.29 -12.99 -4.91
C TYR A 388 9.43 -12.71 -3.41
N GLU A 389 10.64 -12.44 -2.92
CA GLU A 389 10.90 -12.00 -1.55
C GLU A 389 10.16 -10.69 -1.23
N ILE A 390 10.23 -9.67 -2.10
CA ILE A 390 9.47 -8.42 -1.95
C ILE A 390 7.97 -8.69 -1.87
N TYR A 391 7.43 -9.52 -2.78
CA TYR A 391 6.00 -9.85 -2.78
C TYR A 391 5.57 -10.48 -1.46
N GLN A 392 6.31 -11.49 -1.00
CA GLN A 392 5.99 -12.22 0.23
C GLN A 392 6.04 -11.34 1.47
N ASN A 393 7.01 -10.43 1.54
CA ASN A 393 7.19 -9.58 2.71
C ASN A 393 6.22 -8.40 2.73
N TYR A 394 5.88 -7.85 1.56
CA TYR A 394 5.27 -6.51 1.49
C TYR A 394 4.02 -6.37 0.62
N MET A 395 3.60 -7.40 -0.12
CA MET A 395 2.51 -7.27 -1.10
C MET A 395 1.47 -8.40 -1.11
N VAL A 396 1.62 -9.42 -0.26
CA VAL A 396 0.68 -10.55 -0.17
C VAL A 396 -0.71 -10.15 0.34
N ASN A 397 -0.78 -9.19 1.26
CA ASN A 397 -2.01 -8.71 1.88
C ASN A 397 -1.79 -7.32 2.51
N ALA A 398 -2.86 -6.72 3.05
CA ALA A 398 -2.80 -5.40 3.67
C ALA A 398 -1.83 -5.29 4.86
N GLU A 399 -1.67 -6.34 5.66
CA GLU A 399 -0.68 -6.38 6.76
C GLU A 399 0.74 -6.24 6.24
N ALA A 400 1.07 -6.97 5.17
CA ALA A 400 2.36 -6.85 4.48
C ALA A 400 2.55 -5.45 3.87
N ASN A 401 1.49 -4.84 3.33
CA ASN A 401 1.56 -3.46 2.83
C ASN A 401 1.89 -2.46 3.96
N ILE A 402 1.23 -2.57 5.11
CA ILE A 402 1.53 -1.73 6.28
C ILE A 402 2.94 -1.99 6.78
N ALA A 403 3.39 -3.26 6.84
CA ALA A 403 4.76 -3.59 7.19
C ALA A 403 5.77 -2.90 6.25
N GLY A 404 5.52 -2.92 4.93
CA GLY A 404 6.40 -2.24 3.97
C GLY A 404 6.39 -0.71 4.11
N ILE A 405 5.26 -0.10 4.48
CA ILE A 405 5.19 1.34 4.77
C ILE A 405 6.02 1.66 6.02
N LEU A 406 5.84 0.90 7.10
CA LEU A 406 6.55 1.11 8.37
C LEU A 406 8.06 0.86 8.22
N ASP A 407 8.47 -0.23 7.59
CA ASP A 407 9.86 -0.54 7.30
C ASP A 407 10.51 0.52 6.38
N THR A 408 9.71 1.15 5.51
CA THR A 408 10.19 2.27 4.69
C THR A 408 10.52 3.48 5.56
N LEU A 409 9.64 3.82 6.51
CA LEU A 409 9.89 4.92 7.45
C LEU A 409 11.15 4.63 8.29
N ASP A 410 11.29 3.40 8.79
CA ASP A 410 12.46 2.96 9.55
C ASP A 410 13.76 3.10 8.70
N ALA A 411 13.70 2.71 7.42
CA ALA A 411 14.82 2.87 6.48
C ALA A 411 15.16 4.33 6.16
N LEU A 412 14.17 5.23 6.15
CA LEU A 412 14.37 6.66 5.91
C LEU A 412 14.97 7.38 7.14
N HIS A 413 14.57 7.00 8.35
CA HIS A 413 15.01 7.62 9.60
C HIS A 413 16.30 7.00 10.18
N GLY A 414 16.76 5.88 9.63
CA GLY A 414 17.99 5.20 10.08
C GLY A 414 17.80 4.41 11.38
N THR A 415 16.56 4.16 11.78
CA THR A 415 16.21 3.31 12.92
C THR A 415 16.21 1.85 12.47
N LYS A 416 17.30 1.13 12.77
CA LYS A 416 17.36 -0.34 12.71
C LYS A 416 17.59 -0.93 14.10
#